data_AF-A0A0C3PKT5-F1
#
_entry.id   AF-A0A0C3PKT5-F1
#
_cell.length_a   1.000
_cell.length_b   1.000
_cell.length_c   1.000
_cell.angle_alpha   90.00
_cell.angle_beta   90.00
_cell.angle_gamma   90.00
#
_symmetry.space_group_name_H-M   'P 1'
#
loop_
_entity.id
_entity.type
_entity.pdbx_description
1 polymer ?
#
loop_
_entity_poly.entity_id
_entity_poly.type
_entity_poly.pdbx_seq_one_letter_code
_entity_poly.pdbx_strand_id
1 'polypeptide(L)'
;GSLGNSEWFRRGWTLQELLAPRTVLFYTQNWSLYKNLTSLNHKTDIAVLEELEGASGIESRFLTRFSPGMDDARSRLQWASSRRTTRPEDVAYSLFGIFNLHLPVLYGELAEKALGRLLAEIISQSGDISVLDW
;
A
#
# COMPACT_ATOMS: atom_id res chain seq x y z
N GLY A 1 -18.26 -4.03 11.96
CA GLY A 1 -17.71 -4.39 10.64
C GLY A 1 -16.22 -4.53 10.79
N SER A 2 -15.61 -5.52 10.14
CA SER A 2 -14.15 -5.71 10.18
C SER A 2 -13.48 -4.93 9.05
N LEU A 3 -12.29 -4.39 9.29
CA LEU A 3 -11.44 -3.73 8.31
C LEU A 3 -11.14 -4.65 7.12
N GLY A 4 -10.96 -5.96 7.33
CA GLY A 4 -10.65 -6.92 6.27
C GLY A 4 -11.73 -7.07 5.19
N ASN A 5 -12.98 -6.72 5.51
CA ASN A 5 -14.09 -6.74 4.55
C ASN A 5 -14.30 -5.40 3.83
N SER A 6 -13.52 -4.37 4.16
CA SER A 6 -13.63 -3.06 3.53
C SER A 6 -12.96 -3.03 2.16
N GLU A 7 -13.65 -2.46 1.17
CA GLU A 7 -13.06 -2.18 -0.15
C GLU A 7 -11.81 -1.29 -0.07
N TRP A 8 -11.64 -0.53 1.03
CA TRP A 8 -10.44 0.28 1.22
C TRP A 8 -9.15 -0.56 1.18
N PHE A 9 -9.15 -1.80 1.67
CA PHE A 9 -7.96 -2.69 1.59
C PHE A 9 -7.74 -3.31 0.21
N ARG A 10 -8.71 -3.19 -0.70
CA ARG A 10 -8.60 -3.69 -2.08
C ARG A 10 -8.25 -2.60 -3.08
N ARG A 11 -8.19 -1.33 -2.69
CA ARG A 11 -7.83 -0.22 -3.60
C ARG A 11 -6.31 -0.05 -3.67
N GLY A 12 -5.77 0.24 -4.86
CA GLY A 12 -4.33 0.40 -5.05
C GLY A 12 -3.74 1.57 -4.23
N TRP A 13 -4.27 2.77 -4.44
CA TRP A 13 -3.81 4.01 -3.79
C TRP A 13 -3.80 3.97 -2.27
N THR A 14 -4.72 3.23 -1.67
CA THR A 14 -4.84 3.16 -0.20
C THR A 14 -3.67 2.42 0.44
N LEU A 15 -2.79 1.76 -0.32
CA LEU A 15 -1.56 1.17 0.21
C LEU A 15 -0.62 2.26 0.72
N GLN A 16 -0.45 3.32 -0.06
CA GLN A 16 0.32 4.49 0.35
C GLN A 16 -0.36 5.24 1.49
N GLU A 17 -1.69 5.41 1.41
CA GLU A 17 -2.48 6.02 2.50
C GLU A 17 -2.36 5.22 3.81
N LEU A 18 -2.21 3.88 3.72
CA LEU A 18 -1.96 3.04 4.88
C LEU A 18 -0.54 3.19 5.39
N LEU A 19 0.48 3.11 4.53
CA LEU A 19 1.87 2.98 4.95
C LEU A 19 2.56 4.30 5.26
N ALA A 20 2.40 5.31 4.41
CA ALA A 20 3.13 6.57 4.49
C ALA A 20 2.86 7.39 5.77
N PRO A 21 1.62 7.56 6.26
CA PRO A 21 1.38 8.39 7.43
C PRO A 21 1.77 7.68 8.74
N ARG A 22 2.37 8.44 9.66
CA ARG A 22 2.65 7.96 11.03
C ARG A 22 1.39 7.76 11.86
N THR A 23 0.33 8.50 11.53
CA THR A 23 -0.93 8.53 12.28
C THR A 23 -2.08 8.28 11.32
N VAL A 24 -2.92 7.29 11.64
CA VAL A 24 -4.14 6.99 10.89
C VAL A 24 -5.30 6.85 11.87
N LEU A 25 -6.46 7.38 11.49
CA LEU A 25 -7.73 7.15 12.17
C LEU A 25 -8.69 6.51 11.18
N PHE A 26 -9.35 5.44 11.61
CA PHE A 26 -10.39 4.78 10.85
C PHE A 26 -11.74 5.18 11.41
N TYR A 27 -12.70 5.34 10.51
CA TYR A 27 -14.07 5.70 10.85
C TYR A 27 -15.03 4.66 10.30
N THR A 28 -16.16 4.49 10.97
CA THR A 28 -17.26 3.68 10.44
C THR A 28 -18.10 4.52 9.46
N GLN A 29 -19.04 3.87 8.76
CA GLN A 29 -19.91 4.53 7.78
C GLN A 29 -20.73 5.71 8.32
N ASN A 30 -20.95 5.79 9.64
CA ASN A 30 -21.68 6.87 10.29
C ASN A 30 -20.75 7.99 10.82
N TRP A 31 -19.47 8.00 10.41
CA TRP A 31 -18.44 8.93 10.88
C TRP A 31 -18.08 8.82 12.37
N SER A 32 -18.47 7.74 13.05
CA SER A 32 -17.94 7.42 14.38
C SER A 32 -16.52 6.84 14.27
N LEU A 33 -15.69 7.05 15.30
CA LEU A 33 -14.38 6.41 15.39
C LEU A 33 -14.54 4.88 15.39
N TYR A 34 -13.66 4.21 14.64
CA TYR A 34 -13.65 2.75 14.55
C TYR A 34 -13.45 2.13 15.94
N LYS A 35 -14.27 1.13 16.27
CA LYS A 35 -14.35 0.49 17.60
C LYS A 35 -14.57 1.48 18.78
N ASN A 36 -15.05 2.70 18.52
CA ASN A 36 -15.15 3.79 19.51
C ASN A 36 -13.85 4.07 20.27
N LEU A 37 -12.71 3.80 19.63
CA LEU A 37 -11.40 4.05 20.22
C LEU A 37 -11.16 5.55 20.32
N THR A 38 -10.72 6.02 21.49
CA THR A 38 -10.30 7.41 21.71
C THR A 38 -8.82 7.63 21.40
N SER A 39 -8.12 6.60 20.91
CA SER A 39 -6.72 6.71 20.51
C SER A 39 -6.57 7.75 19.40
N LEU A 40 -5.55 8.61 19.53
CA LEU A 40 -5.20 9.59 18.50
C LEU A 40 -4.50 8.93 17.30
N ASN A 41 -4.15 7.65 17.40
CA ASN A 41 -3.53 6.88 16.33
C ASN A 41 -3.96 5.42 16.39
N HIS A 42 -4.68 4.94 15.39
CA HIS A 42 -5.09 3.54 15.32
C HIS A 42 -3.91 2.60 15.01
N LYS A 43 -2.78 3.11 14.52
CA LYS A 43 -1.55 2.32 14.36
C LYS A 43 -0.80 2.07 15.67
N THR A 44 -1.23 2.64 16.80
CA THR A 44 -0.64 2.34 18.13
C THR A 44 -1.54 1.45 18.98
N ASP A 45 -2.74 1.13 18.49
CA ASP A 45 -3.67 0.22 19.15
C ASP A 45 -3.39 -1.23 18.69
N ILE A 46 -3.12 -2.12 19.65
CA ILE A 46 -2.72 -3.51 19.35
C ILE A 46 -3.84 -4.27 18.62
N ALA A 47 -5.09 -4.12 19.06
CA ALA A 47 -6.23 -4.81 18.48
C ALA A 47 -6.59 -4.28 17.09
N VAL A 48 -6.23 -3.05 16.77
CA VAL A 48 -6.33 -2.53 15.40
C VAL A 48 -5.15 -2.98 14.55
N LEU A 49 -3.92 -3.01 15.07
CA LEU A 49 -2.76 -3.50 14.34
C LEU A 49 -2.92 -4.96 13.90
N GLU A 50 -3.37 -5.85 14.78
CA GLU A 50 -3.66 -7.26 14.43
C GLU A 50 -4.69 -7.36 13.30
N GLU A 51 -5.70 -6.49 13.32
CA GLU A 51 -6.73 -6.45 12.28
C GLU A 51 -6.20 -5.88 10.97
N LEU A 52 -5.34 -4.87 11.02
CA LEU A 52 -4.67 -4.30 9.84
C LEU A 52 -3.72 -5.31 9.21
N GLU A 53 -2.96 -6.06 10.00
CA GLU A 53 -2.07 -7.10 9.54
C GLU A 53 -2.86 -8.20 8.82
N GLY A 54 -3.96 -8.67 9.42
CA GLY A 54 -4.86 -9.63 8.77
C GLY A 54 -5.53 -9.09 7.50
N ALA A 55 -5.91 -7.82 7.47
CA ALA A 55 -6.59 -7.19 6.34
C ALA A 55 -5.67 -6.86 5.16
N SER A 56 -4.39 -6.57 5.43
CA SER A 56 -3.43 -6.08 4.43
C SER A 56 -2.35 -7.09 4.06
N GLY A 57 -2.10 -8.10 4.90
CA GLY A 57 -0.97 -9.02 4.76
C GLY A 57 0.38 -8.35 5.07
N ILE A 58 0.38 -7.21 5.74
CA ILE A 58 1.57 -6.41 6.06
C ILE A 58 1.87 -6.56 7.55
N GLU A 59 3.10 -6.98 7.87
CA GLU A 59 3.53 -7.08 9.27
C GLU A 59 3.40 -5.74 10.01
N SER A 60 2.97 -5.79 11.27
CA SER A 60 2.76 -4.62 12.14
C SER A 60 3.96 -3.66 12.19
N ARG A 61 5.19 -4.15 12.03
CA ARG A 61 6.41 -3.30 11.97
C ARG A 61 6.40 -2.32 10.79
N PHE A 62 5.91 -2.74 9.62
CA PHE A 62 5.82 -1.87 8.44
C PHE A 62 4.62 -0.93 8.52
N LEU A 63 3.54 -1.36 9.17
CA LEU A 63 2.37 -0.50 9.41
C LEU A 63 2.70 0.66 10.35
N THR A 64 3.56 0.45 11.35
CA THR A 64 3.96 1.47 12.33
C THR A 64 5.17 2.29 11.88
N ARG A 65 6.09 1.68 11.14
CA ARG A 65 7.33 2.31 10.65
C ARG A 65 7.56 1.93 9.20
N PHE A 66 7.17 2.82 8.31
CA PHE A 66 7.42 2.69 6.88
C PHE A 66 8.37 3.78 6.40
N SER A 67 9.34 3.37 5.58
CA SER A 67 10.20 4.28 4.82
C SER A 67 10.13 3.90 3.34
N PRO A 68 9.76 4.84 2.44
CA PRO A 68 9.86 4.64 1.00
C PRO A 68 11.27 4.24 0.56
N GLY A 69 11.37 3.39 -0.47
CA GLY A 69 12.65 2.91 -0.99
C GLY A 69 12.58 1.51 -1.58
N MET A 70 13.75 0.91 -1.83
CA MET A 70 13.89 -0.39 -2.51
C MET A 70 14.05 -1.58 -1.56
N ASP A 71 14.19 -1.36 -0.26
CA ASP A 71 14.29 -2.44 0.73
C ASP A 71 13.03 -3.31 0.70
N ASP A 72 13.19 -4.63 0.70
CA ASP A 72 12.07 -5.58 0.62
C ASP A 72 11.15 -5.36 -0.60
N ALA A 73 11.72 -4.98 -1.75
CA ALA A 73 10.94 -4.61 -2.95
C ALA A 73 9.91 -5.67 -3.35
N ARG A 74 10.27 -6.95 -3.27
CA ARG A 74 9.36 -8.07 -3.54
C ARG A 74 8.15 -8.06 -2.59
N SER A 75 8.37 -7.89 -1.28
CA SER A 75 7.29 -7.82 -0.29
C SER A 75 6.37 -6.62 -0.56
N ARG A 76 6.94 -5.46 -0.91
CA ARG A 76 6.16 -4.26 -1.27
C ARG A 76 5.25 -4.48 -2.48
N LEU A 77 5.75 -5.19 -3.50
CA LEU A 77 4.96 -5.61 -4.65
C LEU A 77 3.87 -6.62 -4.25
N GLN A 78 4.19 -7.60 -3.40
CA GLN A 78 3.21 -8.55 -2.87
C GLN A 78 2.06 -7.86 -2.11
N TRP A 79 2.35 -6.82 -1.32
CA TRP A 79 1.30 -6.03 -0.65
C TRP A 79 0.37 -5.31 -1.63
N ALA A 80 0.84 -5.07 -2.85
CA ALA A 80 0.08 -4.45 -3.92
C ALA A 80 -0.67 -5.45 -4.81
N SER A 81 -0.25 -6.72 -4.88
CA SER A 81 -0.73 -7.70 -5.88
C SER A 81 -2.22 -8.03 -5.77
N SER A 82 -2.78 -7.97 -4.55
CA SER A 82 -4.21 -8.21 -4.31
C SER A 82 -5.08 -6.96 -4.50
N ARG A 83 -4.47 -5.80 -4.76
CA ARG A 83 -5.16 -4.51 -4.88
C ARG A 83 -5.52 -4.20 -6.32
N ARG A 84 -6.58 -3.40 -6.49
CA ARG A 84 -7.18 -3.04 -7.77
C ARG A 84 -7.22 -1.52 -7.92
N THR A 85 -7.07 -1.07 -9.15
CA THR A 85 -7.15 0.33 -9.52
C THR A 85 -8.27 0.56 -10.52
N THR A 86 -8.85 1.76 -10.50
CA THR A 86 -9.91 2.14 -11.44
C THR A 86 -9.34 2.44 -12.82
N ARG A 87 -8.23 3.18 -12.86
CA ARG A 87 -7.42 3.34 -14.08
C ARG A 87 -6.41 2.20 -14.14
N PRO A 88 -6.32 1.45 -15.24
CA PRO A 88 -5.41 0.32 -15.34
C PRO A 88 -3.94 0.68 -15.05
N GLU A 89 -3.47 1.83 -15.55
CA GLU A 89 -2.10 2.32 -15.37
C GLU A 89 -1.76 2.72 -13.93
N ASP A 90 -2.77 2.98 -13.09
CA ASP A 90 -2.54 3.28 -11.66
C ASP A 90 -1.98 2.08 -10.90
N VAL A 91 -2.06 0.84 -11.44
CA VAL A 91 -1.39 -0.32 -10.83
C VAL A 91 0.11 -0.08 -10.62
N ALA A 92 0.72 0.75 -11.49
CA ALA A 92 2.09 1.19 -11.37
C ALA A 92 2.20 2.50 -10.59
N TYR A 93 1.41 3.51 -10.94
CA TYR A 93 1.56 4.86 -10.37
C TYR A 93 1.26 4.91 -8.87
N SER A 94 0.33 4.07 -8.40
CA SER A 94 0.02 3.94 -6.97
C SER A 94 1.15 3.30 -6.16
N LEU A 95 2.30 2.99 -6.76
CA LEU A 95 3.47 2.44 -6.08
C LEU A 95 4.68 3.39 -6.08
N PHE A 96 4.63 4.52 -6.80
CA PHE A 96 5.77 5.44 -6.86
C PHE A 96 6.19 5.95 -5.47
N GLY A 97 5.23 6.32 -4.62
CA GLY A 97 5.49 6.74 -3.25
C GLY A 97 5.94 5.61 -2.33
N ILE A 98 5.64 4.34 -2.65
CA ILE A 98 6.15 3.18 -1.92
C ILE A 98 7.63 2.95 -2.22
N PHE A 99 8.04 3.14 -3.47
CA PHE A 99 9.41 2.91 -3.93
C PHE A 99 10.30 4.17 -3.96
N ASN A 100 9.76 5.33 -3.55
CA ASN A 100 10.44 6.63 -3.66
C ASN A 100 10.87 6.97 -5.10
N LEU A 101 10.04 6.60 -6.08
CA LEU A 101 10.33 6.77 -7.50
C LEU A 101 9.71 8.03 -8.07
N HIS A 102 10.41 8.61 -9.04
CA HIS A 102 9.98 9.79 -9.80
C HIS A 102 9.98 9.46 -11.28
N LEU A 103 8.92 8.78 -11.74
CA LEU A 103 8.72 8.43 -13.14
C LEU A 103 7.59 9.29 -13.74
N PRO A 104 7.61 9.60 -15.06
CA PRO A 104 6.52 10.31 -15.70
C PRO A 104 5.19 9.56 -15.60
N VAL A 105 4.12 10.27 -15.26
CA VAL A 105 2.73 9.78 -15.27
C VAL A 105 2.13 10.10 -16.63
N LEU A 106 1.68 9.08 -17.37
CA LEU A 106 1.18 9.16 -18.73
C LEU A 106 -0.23 8.56 -18.80
N TYR A 107 -1.23 9.29 -18.30
CA TYR A 107 -2.61 8.79 -18.30
C TYR A 107 -3.10 8.48 -19.72
N GLY A 108 -3.70 7.29 -19.86
CA GLY A 108 -4.09 6.72 -21.16
C GLY A 108 -3.03 5.81 -21.79
N GLU A 109 -1.85 5.62 -21.18
CA GLU A 109 -0.95 4.54 -21.58
C GLU A 109 -1.48 3.16 -21.18
N LEU A 110 -0.96 2.11 -21.82
CA LEU A 110 -1.30 0.73 -21.46
C LEU A 110 -0.76 0.38 -20.07
N ALA A 111 -1.54 -0.35 -19.28
CA ALA A 111 -1.16 -0.75 -17.93
C ALA A 111 0.17 -1.52 -17.90
N GLU A 112 0.39 -2.39 -18.88
CA GLU A 112 1.60 -3.19 -19.03
C GLU A 112 2.82 -2.32 -19.30
N LYS A 113 2.65 -1.20 -20.01
CA LYS A 113 3.74 -0.22 -20.23
C LYS A 113 4.05 0.54 -18.96
N ALA A 114 3.03 1.02 -18.24
CA ALA A 114 3.20 1.70 -16.96
C ALA A 114 3.91 0.78 -15.95
N LEU A 115 3.43 -0.46 -15.82
CA LEU A 115 4.00 -1.48 -14.94
C LEU A 115 5.41 -1.89 -15.38
N GLY A 116 5.66 -2.05 -16.68
CA GLY A 116 6.99 -2.34 -17.21
C GLY A 116 8.02 -1.28 -16.86
N ARG A 117 7.66 0.01 -16.97
CA ARG A 117 8.53 1.13 -16.55
C ARG A 117 8.83 1.08 -15.05
N LEU A 118 7.81 0.82 -14.23
CA LEU A 118 7.99 0.67 -12.78
C LEU A 118 8.94 -0.49 -12.45
N LEU A 119 8.68 -1.69 -12.97
CA LEU A 119 9.47 -2.88 -12.66
C LEU A 119 10.92 -2.75 -13.14
N ALA A 120 11.14 -2.16 -14.32
CA ALA A 120 12.48 -1.88 -14.83
C ALA A 120 13.26 -0.95 -13.89
N GLU A 121 12.62 0.10 -13.36
CA GLU A 121 13.25 1.03 -12.43
C GLU A 121 13.54 0.37 -11.08
N ILE A 122 12.60 -0.44 -10.55
CA ILE A 122 12.81 -1.20 -9.32
C ILE A 122 14.02 -2.13 -9.48
N ILE A 123 14.07 -2.95 -10.53
CA ILE A 123 15.19 -3.87 -10.79
C ILE A 123 16.50 -3.10 -10.96
N SER A 124 16.49 -1.97 -11.67
CA SER A 124 17.68 -1.16 -11.90
C SER A 124 18.27 -0.59 -10.60
N GLN A 125 17.44 -0.21 -9.63
CA GLN A 125 17.90 0.37 -8.37
C GLN A 125 18.14 -0.66 -7.27
N SER A 126 17.35 -1.73 -7.21
CA SER A 126 17.48 -2.78 -6.19
C SER A 126 18.53 -3.84 -6.55
N GLY A 127 18.76 -4.08 -7.84
CA GLY A 127 19.54 -5.22 -8.34
C GLY A 127 18.85 -6.58 -8.11
N ASP A 128 17.60 -6.60 -7.64
CA ASP A 128 16.86 -7.80 -7.29
C ASP A 128 15.85 -8.16 -8.39
N ILE A 129 16.13 -9.25 -9.11
CA ILE A 129 15.23 -9.78 -10.15
C ILE A 129 14.11 -10.65 -9.59
N SER A 130 14.19 -11.07 -8.32
CA SER A 130 13.14 -11.89 -7.68
C SER A 130 11.81 -11.14 -7.53
N VAL A 131 11.84 -9.81 -7.69
CA VAL A 131 10.67 -8.94 -7.78
C VAL A 131 9.72 -9.30 -8.92
N LEU A 132 10.13 -10.13 -9.89
CA LEU A 132 9.26 -10.62 -10.96
C LEU A 132 8.36 -11.79 -10.54
N ASP A 133 8.60 -12.39 -9.37
CA ASP A 133 7.84 -13.49 -8.76
C ASP A 133 7.01 -13.01 -7.56
N TRP A 134 6.22 -11.94 -7.78
CA TRP A 134 5.46 -11.20 -6.77
C TRP A 134 3.96 -11.47 -6.81
#